data_AF-A0A1M2ZLJ1-F1
#
_entry.id   AF-A0A1M2ZLJ1-F1
#
_cell.length_a   1.000
_cell.length_b   1.000
_cell.length_c   1.000
_cell.angle_alpha   90.00
_cell.angle_beta   90.00
_cell.angle_gamma   90.00
#
_symmetry.space_group_name_H-M   'P 1'
#
loop_
_entity.id
_entity.type
_entity.pdbx_description
1 polymer ?
#
loop_
_entity_poly.entity_id
_entity_poly.type
_entity_poly.pdbx_seq_one_letter_code
_entity_poly.pdbx_strand_id
1 'polypeptide(L)'
;MGAFPTTIHFTGLNTPVRTECAIRDLEVIGTIPPEISGAFFRAVPDPAHPPMFADDIVLSGDGMISRFLIADGYVDYDIRYVRTERYMLEREARRALFGRYRNPFTDDPAVAGRDRTVANTTPVWHAGRLFMTKEDGLAYEIDPVSLETIGRWDYYGALRSETFTAHPRVDPATGEMFFFGYEAGGLCSRDIAYCIADRDGKLVSEQWFEAPYCASVHDFAITETRAVFPIFPTTADLDRLKAGGPHWAHQQELESWIGIMPRYGKTDEMRWFRGPKGVSAFHLVNAFDEGDLVHLDLCLTDTNAFAFMREAGGIHRMPW
;
A
#
# COMPACT_ATOMS: atom_id res chain seq x y z
N MET A 1 -3.73 10.48 28.03
CA MET A 1 -4.29 10.08 26.72
C MET A 1 -5.14 11.24 26.22
N GLY A 2 -4.86 11.77 25.03
CA GLY A 2 -5.71 12.77 24.39
C GLY A 2 -7.01 12.15 23.87
N ALA A 3 -7.98 12.98 23.51
CA ALA A 3 -9.14 12.53 22.73
C ALA A 3 -8.75 12.44 21.25
N PHE A 4 -9.45 11.60 20.47
CA PHE A 4 -9.33 11.64 19.02
C PHE A 4 -9.82 13.00 18.48
N PRO A 5 -9.21 13.53 17.40
CA PRO A 5 -9.64 14.76 16.77
C PRO A 5 -11.09 14.66 16.27
N THR A 6 -11.78 15.80 16.18
CA THR A 6 -13.14 15.87 15.61
C THR A 6 -13.09 16.25 14.13
N THR A 7 -12.20 15.61 13.35
CA THR A 7 -12.08 15.83 11.90
C THR A 7 -12.76 14.69 11.13
N ILE A 8 -12.89 14.85 9.81
CA ILE A 8 -13.51 13.83 8.94
C ILE A 8 -12.76 12.48 8.99
N HIS A 9 -11.50 12.46 9.41
CA HIS A 9 -10.67 11.27 9.48
C HIS A 9 -10.85 10.44 10.76
N PHE A 10 -11.61 10.96 11.75
CA PHE A 10 -11.79 10.31 13.05
C PHE A 10 -13.25 10.32 13.54
N THR A 11 -14.19 10.72 12.69
CA THR A 11 -15.62 10.86 13.02
C THR A 11 -16.50 10.17 11.96
N GLY A 12 -17.77 9.94 12.30
CA GLY A 12 -18.72 9.30 11.40
C GLY A 12 -18.25 7.89 11.01
N LEU A 13 -18.17 7.62 9.70
CA LEU A 13 -17.68 6.33 9.16
C LEU A 13 -16.21 6.05 9.49
N ASN A 14 -15.43 7.06 9.86
CA ASN A 14 -14.02 6.94 10.24
C ASN A 14 -13.80 6.98 11.75
N THR A 15 -14.84 6.77 12.56
CA THR A 15 -14.70 6.69 14.02
C THR A 15 -13.82 5.49 14.39
N PRO A 16 -12.71 5.67 15.13
CA PRO A 16 -11.84 4.56 15.53
C PRO A 16 -12.58 3.49 16.33
N VAL A 17 -12.40 2.21 15.99
CA VAL A 17 -13.10 1.07 16.62
C VAL A 17 -12.19 0.36 17.61
N ARG A 18 -10.94 0.11 17.21
CA ARG A 18 -9.82 -0.42 17.99
C ARG A 18 -10.11 -1.73 18.72
N THR A 19 -11.00 -2.53 18.14
CA THR A 19 -11.49 -3.76 18.76
C THR A 19 -10.95 -4.97 18.00
N GLU A 20 -10.15 -5.78 18.68
CA GLU A 20 -9.80 -7.12 18.22
C GLU A 20 -10.86 -8.11 18.72
N CYS A 21 -11.44 -8.92 17.83
CA CYS A 21 -12.45 -9.90 18.23
C CYS A 21 -12.41 -11.17 17.36
N ALA A 22 -13.08 -12.20 17.85
CA ALA A 22 -13.34 -13.43 17.12
C ALA A 22 -14.80 -13.82 17.36
N ILE A 23 -15.53 -14.13 16.29
CA ILE A 23 -16.93 -14.52 16.30
C ILE A 23 -17.02 -15.81 15.49
N ARG A 24 -17.63 -16.83 16.09
CA ARG A 24 -17.84 -18.13 15.44
C ARG A 24 -19.28 -18.24 15.01
N ASP A 25 -19.51 -18.85 13.85
CA ASP A 25 -20.85 -19.09 13.32
C ASP A 25 -21.68 -17.79 13.22
N LEU A 26 -21.25 -16.86 12.35
CA LEU A 26 -22.00 -15.64 12.06
C LEU A 26 -23.41 -15.97 11.59
N GLU A 27 -24.38 -15.11 11.94
CA GLU A 27 -25.73 -15.20 11.40
C GLU A 27 -25.73 -15.04 9.87
N VAL A 28 -26.33 -16.00 9.17
CA VAL A 28 -26.44 -16.03 7.71
C VAL A 28 -27.90 -15.86 7.29
N ILE A 29 -28.17 -14.86 6.46
CA ILE A 29 -29.45 -14.70 5.77
C ILE A 29 -29.30 -15.23 4.33
N GLY A 30 -29.97 -16.34 4.02
CA GLY A 30 -29.85 -17.03 2.72
C GLY A 30 -29.06 -18.33 2.84
N THR A 31 -28.37 -18.73 1.77
CA THR A 31 -27.56 -19.96 1.72
C THR A 31 -26.18 -19.64 1.18
N ILE A 32 -25.14 -20.04 1.91
CA ILE A 32 -23.76 -19.96 1.43
C ILE A 32 -23.55 -21.05 0.39
N PRO A 33 -23.03 -20.73 -0.81
CA PRO A 33 -22.75 -21.73 -1.83
C PRO A 33 -21.77 -22.80 -1.31
N PRO A 34 -22.10 -24.11 -1.38
CA PRO A 34 -21.27 -25.18 -0.82
C PRO A 34 -19.90 -25.30 -1.49
N GLU A 35 -19.73 -24.76 -2.70
CA GLU A 35 -18.47 -24.70 -3.42
C GLU A 35 -17.46 -23.68 -2.86
N ILE A 36 -17.89 -22.74 -2.01
CA ILE A 36 -17.01 -21.75 -1.39
C ILE A 36 -16.43 -22.34 -0.10
N SER A 37 -15.15 -22.70 -0.14
CA SER A 37 -14.38 -23.14 1.01
C SER A 37 -13.02 -22.46 1.01
N GLY A 38 -12.80 -21.56 1.97
CA GLY A 38 -11.60 -20.74 2.03
C GLY A 38 -11.75 -19.54 2.95
N ALA A 39 -10.80 -18.60 2.87
CA ALA A 39 -10.80 -17.40 3.70
C ALA A 39 -10.70 -16.13 2.84
N PHE A 40 -11.52 -15.14 3.16
CA PHE A 40 -11.40 -13.79 2.62
C PHE A 40 -10.73 -12.89 3.67
N PHE A 41 -9.57 -12.33 3.31
CA PHE A 41 -8.82 -11.41 4.15
C PHE A 41 -9.02 -9.97 3.68
N ARG A 42 -9.13 -9.04 4.63
CA ARG A 42 -9.27 -7.61 4.34
C ARG A 42 -8.50 -6.76 5.34
N ALA A 43 -7.76 -5.78 4.82
CA ALA A 43 -7.09 -4.77 5.62
C ALA A 43 -8.07 -3.69 6.11
N VAL A 44 -7.86 -3.20 7.33
CA VAL A 44 -8.65 -2.14 7.94
C VAL A 44 -7.69 -1.17 8.65
N PRO A 45 -7.52 0.06 8.15
CA PRO A 45 -6.83 1.11 8.91
C PRO A 45 -7.67 1.49 10.14
N ASP A 46 -7.09 1.36 11.33
CA ASP A 46 -7.74 1.72 12.59
C ASP A 46 -6.72 2.21 13.63
N PRO A 47 -6.57 3.53 13.84
CA PRO A 47 -5.50 4.09 14.68
C PRO A 47 -5.63 3.60 16.13
N ALA A 48 -4.59 2.94 16.65
CA ALA A 48 -4.58 2.42 18.02
C ALA A 48 -4.59 3.55 19.07
N HIS A 49 -4.00 4.69 18.72
CA HIS A 49 -3.88 5.87 19.55
C HIS A 49 -4.34 7.14 18.82
N PRO A 50 -4.79 8.17 19.56
CA PRO A 50 -4.94 9.52 19.01
C PRO A 50 -3.63 9.98 18.36
N PRO A 51 -3.68 10.59 17.17
CA PRO A 51 -2.48 11.00 16.43
C PRO A 51 -1.74 12.15 17.14
N MET A 52 -0.46 12.33 16.80
CA MET A 52 0.33 13.49 17.26
C MET A 52 -0.21 14.82 16.71
N PHE A 53 -0.82 14.79 15.53
CA PHE A 53 -1.33 15.96 14.81
C PHE A 53 -2.82 15.78 14.50
N ALA A 54 -3.62 16.82 14.72
CA ALA A 54 -5.08 16.74 14.59
C ALA A 54 -5.58 16.55 13.14
N ASP A 55 -4.73 16.88 12.18
CA ASP A 55 -4.95 16.78 10.73
C ASP A 55 -4.31 15.53 10.11
N ASP A 56 -4.04 14.50 10.91
CA ASP A 56 -3.66 13.20 10.38
C ASP A 56 -4.82 12.53 9.60
N ILE A 57 -4.46 11.63 8.69
CA ILE A 57 -5.36 11.06 7.70
C ILE A 57 -5.65 9.58 7.96
N VAL A 58 -6.77 9.08 7.44
CA VAL A 58 -7.18 7.67 7.57
C VAL A 58 -6.10 6.69 7.05
N LEU A 59 -5.30 7.10 6.06
CA LEU A 59 -4.24 6.27 5.49
C LEU A 59 -3.05 6.05 6.44
N SER A 60 -2.96 6.82 7.53
CA SER A 60 -1.94 6.70 8.60
C SER A 60 -2.37 5.78 9.74
N GLY A 61 -3.61 5.28 9.76
CA GLY A 61 -4.11 4.41 10.83
C GLY A 61 -3.40 3.06 10.83
N ASP A 62 -3.14 2.51 12.02
CA ASP A 62 -2.53 1.18 12.17
C ASP A 62 -3.34 0.11 11.44
N GLY A 63 -2.65 -0.81 10.79
CA GLY A 63 -3.30 -1.88 10.03
C GLY A 63 -3.88 -2.92 10.96
N MET A 64 -5.16 -3.23 10.76
CA MET A 64 -5.78 -4.45 11.23
C MET A 64 -6.02 -5.38 10.05
N ILE A 65 -5.91 -6.69 10.28
CA ILE A 65 -6.31 -7.72 9.34
C ILE A 65 -7.59 -8.38 9.84
N SER A 66 -8.61 -8.41 8.99
CA SER A 66 -9.84 -9.17 9.22
C SER A 66 -9.88 -10.40 8.32
N ARG A 67 -10.50 -11.47 8.80
CA ARG A 67 -10.71 -12.72 8.09
C ARG A 67 -12.18 -13.14 8.19
N PHE A 68 -12.75 -13.50 7.06
CA PHE A 68 -13.98 -14.29 6.97
C PHE A 68 -13.60 -15.70 6.51
N LEU A 69 -13.63 -16.68 7.42
CA LEU A 69 -13.39 -18.08 7.09
C LEU A 69 -14.73 -18.72 6.73
N ILE A 70 -14.87 -19.16 5.49
CA ILE A 70 -16.09 -19.76 4.94
C ILE A 70 -15.81 -21.24 4.71
N ALA A 71 -16.54 -22.11 5.41
CA ALA A 71 -16.42 -23.55 5.25
C ALA A 71 -17.72 -24.24 5.68
N ASP A 72 -18.11 -25.30 4.98
CA ASP A 72 -19.25 -26.17 5.34
C ASP A 72 -20.58 -25.43 5.55
N GLY A 73 -20.78 -24.30 4.86
CA GLY A 73 -21.99 -23.48 4.98
C GLY A 73 -21.99 -22.51 6.17
N TYR A 74 -20.86 -22.34 6.85
CA TYR A 74 -20.67 -21.44 7.99
C TYR A 74 -19.65 -20.34 7.68
N VAL A 75 -19.75 -19.21 8.40
CA VAL A 75 -18.74 -18.15 8.36
C VAL A 75 -18.26 -17.79 9.75
N ASP A 76 -16.96 -17.87 9.96
CA ASP A 76 -16.28 -17.34 11.13
C ASP A 76 -15.65 -15.98 10.81
N TYR A 77 -15.58 -15.11 11.80
CA TYR A 77 -14.94 -13.80 11.70
C TYR A 77 -13.84 -13.62 12.74
N ASP A 78 -12.69 -13.10 12.31
CA ASP A 78 -11.59 -12.71 13.18
C ASP A 78 -11.03 -11.35 12.73
N ILE A 79 -10.62 -10.50 13.66
CA ILE A 79 -9.87 -9.27 13.37
C ILE A 79 -8.78 -9.01 14.41
N ARG A 80 -7.56 -8.73 13.95
CA ARG A 80 -6.39 -8.47 14.80
C ARG A 80 -5.56 -7.30 14.27
N TYR A 81 -4.87 -6.61 15.16
CA TYR A 81 -3.84 -5.65 14.75
C TYR A 81 -2.65 -6.37 14.12
N VAL A 82 -2.13 -5.81 13.03
CA VAL A 82 -0.80 -6.13 12.55
C VAL A 82 0.20 -5.49 13.50
N ARG A 83 0.98 -6.32 14.19
CA ARG A 83 1.93 -5.88 15.21
C ARG A 83 3.23 -5.40 14.56
N THR A 84 3.13 -4.32 13.78
CA THR A 84 4.31 -3.65 13.21
C THR A 84 5.20 -3.10 14.31
N GLU A 85 6.46 -2.82 13.99
CA GLU A 85 7.37 -2.16 14.93
C GLU A 85 6.78 -0.85 15.46
N ARG A 86 6.19 -0.03 14.58
CA ARG A 86 5.44 1.17 14.94
C ARG A 86 4.36 0.89 15.98
N TYR A 87 3.45 -0.05 15.68
CA TYR A 87 2.35 -0.40 16.58
C TYR A 87 2.87 -0.83 17.96
N MET A 88 3.91 -1.65 18.00
CA MET A 88 4.47 -2.16 19.26
C MET A 88 5.10 -1.05 20.12
N LEU A 89 5.84 -0.14 19.50
CA LEU A 89 6.45 1.01 20.19
C LEU A 89 5.39 1.97 20.74
N GLU A 90 4.36 2.30 19.95
CA GLU A 90 3.28 3.19 20.40
C GLU A 90 2.41 2.54 21.49
N ARG A 91 2.16 1.23 21.39
CA ARG A 91 1.47 0.44 22.41
C ARG A 91 2.22 0.45 23.74
N GLU A 92 3.54 0.28 23.71
CA GLU A 92 4.39 0.35 24.91
C GLU A 92 4.36 1.75 25.54
N ALA A 93 4.51 2.79 24.72
CA ALA A 93 4.46 4.19 25.17
C ALA A 93 3.05 4.67 25.55
N ARG A 94 2.00 3.92 25.17
CA ARG A 94 0.58 4.25 25.36
C ARG A 94 0.16 5.58 24.72
N ARG A 95 0.80 5.95 23.62
CA ARG A 95 0.57 7.18 22.84
C ARG A 95 1.20 7.05 21.46
N ALA A 96 0.76 7.88 20.51
CA ALA A 96 1.46 8.03 19.24
C ALA A 96 2.89 8.57 19.44
N LEU A 97 3.81 8.03 18.64
CA LEU A 97 5.23 8.37 18.53
C LEU A 97 5.61 8.74 17.10
N PHE A 98 4.87 8.22 16.12
CA PHE A 98 5.07 8.51 14.71
C PHE A 98 4.15 9.64 14.28
N GLY A 99 4.73 10.60 13.55
CA GLY A 99 4.06 11.83 13.15
C GLY A 99 3.18 11.69 11.91
N ARG A 100 3.19 12.73 11.08
CA ARG A 100 2.35 12.84 9.87
C ARG A 100 2.62 11.72 8.87
N TYR A 101 1.62 11.43 8.04
CA TYR A 101 1.69 10.47 6.93
C TYR A 101 3.01 10.59 6.14
N ARG A 102 3.82 9.53 6.18
CA ARG A 102 5.12 9.40 5.52
C ARG A 102 6.16 10.51 5.82
N ASN A 103 6.02 11.25 6.92
CA ASN A 103 6.97 12.32 7.27
C ASN A 103 7.79 12.01 8.54
N PRO A 104 9.03 11.49 8.42
CA PRO A 104 9.89 11.18 9.56
C PRO A 104 10.43 12.38 10.32
N PHE A 105 10.36 13.59 9.77
CA PHE A 105 10.78 14.80 10.47
C PHE A 105 9.77 15.26 11.53
N THR A 106 8.61 14.59 11.61
CA THR A 106 7.53 14.92 12.55
C THR A 106 7.36 13.89 13.67
N ASP A 107 8.25 12.92 13.74
CA ASP A 107 8.25 11.88 14.77
C ASP A 107 8.80 12.37 16.10
N ASP A 108 8.44 11.63 17.15
CA ASP A 108 9.14 11.66 18.41
C ASP A 108 10.61 11.20 18.20
N PRO A 109 11.62 11.94 18.68
CA PRO A 109 13.02 11.55 18.55
C PRO A 109 13.34 10.15 19.09
N ALA A 110 12.53 9.60 20.00
CA ALA A 110 12.70 8.25 20.53
C ALA A 110 12.51 7.14 19.47
N VAL A 111 11.82 7.42 18.35
CA VAL A 111 11.59 6.45 17.26
C VAL A 111 12.36 6.79 15.98
N ALA A 112 13.39 7.63 16.08
CA ALA A 112 14.24 7.97 14.94
C ALA A 112 14.86 6.72 14.29
N GLY A 113 14.66 6.56 12.98
CA GLY A 113 15.17 5.44 12.20
C GLY A 113 14.45 4.11 12.42
N ARG A 114 13.32 4.10 13.13
CA ARG A 114 12.47 2.91 13.27
C ARG A 114 11.51 2.78 12.09
N ASP A 115 11.09 1.55 11.82
CA ASP A 115 10.12 1.23 10.79
C ASP A 115 8.78 1.90 11.11
N ARG A 116 8.31 2.70 10.15
CA ARG A 116 7.12 3.54 10.28
C ARG A 116 5.84 2.86 9.79
N THR A 117 5.99 1.73 9.10
CA THR A 117 4.90 1.20 8.31
C THR A 117 3.73 0.77 9.20
N VAL A 118 2.54 0.99 8.66
CA VAL A 118 1.27 0.65 9.32
C VAL A 118 0.68 -0.65 8.78
N ALA A 119 1.24 -1.21 7.70
CA ALA A 119 0.77 -2.46 7.08
C ALA A 119 -0.76 -2.52 6.91
N ASN A 120 -1.37 -1.47 6.36
CA ASN A 120 -2.82 -1.24 6.41
C ASN A 120 -3.53 -1.27 5.04
N THR A 121 -2.83 -1.61 3.95
CA THR A 121 -3.36 -1.38 2.59
C THR A 121 -3.98 -2.66 2.00
N THR A 122 -3.20 -3.73 1.85
CA THR A 122 -3.68 -4.93 1.14
C THR A 122 -3.14 -6.21 1.78
N PRO A 123 -3.99 -7.21 2.08
CA PRO A 123 -3.56 -8.57 2.34
C PRO A 123 -3.18 -9.26 1.02
N VAL A 124 -2.02 -9.89 0.95
CA VAL A 124 -1.49 -10.55 -0.24
C VAL A 124 -1.19 -12.01 0.08
N TRP A 125 -1.68 -12.94 -0.75
CA TRP A 125 -1.36 -14.35 -0.64
C TRP A 125 -0.36 -14.76 -1.73
N HIS A 126 0.76 -15.36 -1.33
CA HIS A 126 1.74 -15.92 -2.28
C HIS A 126 2.55 -17.03 -1.61
N ALA A 127 2.85 -18.10 -2.34
CA ALA A 127 3.67 -19.22 -1.88
C ALA A 127 3.26 -19.81 -0.50
N GLY A 128 1.95 -19.89 -0.24
CA GLY A 128 1.42 -20.42 1.03
C GLY A 128 1.51 -19.47 2.23
N ARG A 129 1.86 -18.20 1.99
CA ARG A 129 2.03 -17.16 3.00
C ARG A 129 1.03 -16.03 2.79
N LEU A 130 0.66 -15.40 3.90
CA LEU A 130 -0.18 -14.22 3.93
C LEU A 130 0.64 -13.03 4.39
N PHE A 131 0.58 -11.94 3.62
CA PHE A 131 1.30 -10.71 3.91
C PHE A 131 0.32 -9.56 4.09
N MET A 132 0.55 -8.70 5.08
CA MET A 132 -0.07 -7.38 5.16
C MET A 132 0.92 -6.35 4.62
N THR A 133 0.46 -5.55 3.67
CA THR A 133 1.32 -4.65 2.90
C THR A 133 0.92 -3.19 3.09
N LYS A 134 1.93 -2.33 2.95
CA LYS A 134 1.81 -0.88 2.86
C LYS A 134 3.02 -0.39 2.07
N GLU A 135 2.76 0.51 1.14
CA GLU A 135 3.73 0.96 0.14
C GLU A 135 4.95 1.72 0.68
N ASP A 136 5.00 2.05 1.98
CA ASP A 136 6.07 2.84 2.61
C ASP A 136 7.05 2.03 3.46
N GLY A 137 6.96 0.70 3.41
CA GLY A 137 7.87 -0.20 4.08
C GLY A 137 7.80 -1.60 3.49
N LEU A 138 8.41 -2.56 4.17
CA LEU A 138 8.33 -3.97 3.81
C LEU A 138 6.99 -4.57 4.24
N ALA A 139 6.62 -5.68 3.59
CA ALA A 139 5.45 -6.45 3.99
C ALA A 139 5.65 -7.08 5.38
N TYR A 140 4.55 -7.37 6.07
CA TYR A 140 4.55 -8.15 7.32
C TYR A 140 3.84 -9.49 7.08
N GLU A 141 4.53 -10.59 7.33
CA GLU A 141 3.95 -11.93 7.28
C GLU A 141 3.00 -12.16 8.45
N ILE A 142 1.84 -12.73 8.16
CA ILE A 142 0.75 -13.01 9.08
C ILE A 142 0.45 -14.50 9.03
N ASP A 143 0.27 -15.12 10.20
CA ASP A 143 -0.28 -16.47 10.26
C ASP A 143 -1.76 -16.44 9.82
N PRO A 144 -2.15 -17.15 8.75
CA PRO A 144 -3.49 -17.02 8.17
C PRO A 144 -4.60 -17.66 9.03
N VAL A 145 -4.22 -18.42 10.06
CA VAL A 145 -5.16 -19.14 10.92
C VAL A 145 -5.48 -18.32 12.17
N SER A 146 -4.45 -17.83 12.86
CA SER A 146 -4.52 -17.09 14.12
C SER A 146 -4.56 -15.57 13.94
N LEU A 147 -4.15 -15.09 12.75
CA LEU A 147 -3.89 -13.68 12.45
C LEU A 147 -2.75 -13.06 13.28
N GLU A 148 -1.91 -13.88 13.93
CA GLU A 148 -0.72 -13.38 14.59
C GLU A 148 0.30 -12.87 13.57
N THR A 149 0.96 -11.77 13.91
CA THR A 149 2.06 -11.23 13.10
C THR A 149 3.31 -12.08 13.32
N ILE A 150 3.80 -12.69 12.24
CA ILE A 150 5.03 -13.49 12.24
C ILE A 150 6.25 -12.57 12.23
N GLY A 151 6.23 -11.53 11.38
CA GLY A 151 7.29 -10.54 11.33
C GLY A 151 7.40 -9.85 9.99
N ARG A 152 8.38 -8.96 9.87
CA ARG A 152 8.69 -8.26 8.62
C ARG A 152 9.27 -9.23 7.59
N TRP A 153 8.84 -9.12 6.34
CA TRP A 153 9.24 -9.97 5.23
C TRP A 153 10.27 -9.26 4.35
N ASP A 154 11.53 -9.68 4.44
CA ASP A 154 12.67 -9.15 3.67
C ASP A 154 13.30 -10.21 2.75
N TYR A 155 12.57 -11.31 2.51
CA TYR A 155 13.05 -12.48 1.76
C TYR A 155 14.35 -13.05 2.34
N TYR A 156 14.44 -13.18 3.66
CA TYR A 156 15.62 -13.65 4.38
C TYR A 156 16.86 -12.77 4.14
N GLY A 157 16.63 -11.46 4.06
CA GLY A 157 17.64 -10.43 3.79
C GLY A 157 18.04 -10.30 2.31
N ALA A 158 17.33 -10.96 1.39
CA ALA A 158 17.64 -10.86 -0.05
C ALA A 158 17.10 -9.59 -0.70
N LEU A 159 15.98 -9.04 -0.22
CA LEU A 159 15.38 -7.83 -0.77
C LEU A 159 16.16 -6.60 -0.30
N ARG A 160 16.69 -5.80 -1.24
CA ARG A 160 17.43 -4.56 -0.92
C ARG A 160 16.54 -3.32 -0.89
N SER A 161 15.47 -3.31 -1.68
CA SER A 161 14.45 -2.25 -1.65
C SER A 161 13.98 -1.99 -0.22
N GLU A 162 13.92 -0.72 0.19
CA GLU A 162 13.36 -0.34 1.50
C GLU A 162 11.83 -0.51 1.55
N THR A 163 11.18 -0.62 0.38
CA THR A 163 9.72 -0.64 0.26
C THR A 163 9.20 -1.83 -0.57
N PHE A 164 7.94 -2.16 -0.35
CA PHE A 164 7.19 -3.21 -1.04
C PHE A 164 5.77 -2.71 -1.39
N THR A 165 5.32 -2.91 -2.63
CA THR A 165 4.02 -2.46 -3.10
C THR A 165 2.86 -3.15 -2.40
N ALA A 166 1.76 -2.43 -2.20
CA ALA A 166 0.52 -3.03 -1.74
C ALA A 166 -0.31 -3.70 -2.85
N HIS A 167 0.16 -3.65 -4.10
CA HIS A 167 -0.54 -4.19 -5.26
C HIS A 167 0.34 -5.11 -6.13
N PRO A 168 0.89 -6.21 -5.56
CA PRO A 168 1.60 -7.18 -6.37
C PRO A 168 0.66 -7.90 -7.34
N ARG A 169 1.23 -8.55 -8.37
CA ARG A 169 0.51 -9.37 -9.34
C ARG A 169 1.06 -10.79 -9.30
N VAL A 170 0.18 -11.77 -9.06
CA VAL A 170 0.53 -13.20 -9.14
C VAL A 170 0.11 -13.72 -10.50
N ASP A 171 1.05 -14.23 -11.28
CA ASP A 171 0.77 -14.86 -12.57
C ASP A 171 0.12 -16.24 -12.34
N PRO A 172 -1.11 -16.48 -12.82
CA PRO A 172 -1.81 -17.74 -12.57
C PRO A 172 -1.20 -18.94 -13.31
N ALA A 173 -0.43 -18.71 -14.38
CA ALA A 173 0.22 -19.77 -15.15
C ALA A 173 1.54 -20.21 -14.50
N THR A 174 2.32 -19.27 -13.98
CA THR A 174 3.65 -19.58 -13.43
C THR A 174 3.67 -19.69 -11.91
N GLY A 175 2.73 -19.05 -11.21
CA GLY A 175 2.72 -18.87 -9.76
C GLY A 175 3.70 -17.82 -9.25
N GLU A 176 4.41 -17.13 -10.15
CA GLU A 176 5.34 -16.06 -9.78
C GLU A 176 4.57 -14.82 -9.32
N MET A 177 5.13 -14.13 -8.33
CA MET A 177 4.65 -12.82 -7.90
C MET A 177 5.59 -11.75 -8.44
N PHE A 178 5.03 -10.88 -9.26
CA PHE A 178 5.64 -9.63 -9.67
C PHE A 178 5.26 -8.54 -8.68
N PHE A 179 6.25 -7.79 -8.23
CA PHE A 179 6.04 -6.69 -7.31
C PHE A 179 7.08 -5.60 -7.54
N PHE A 180 6.92 -4.47 -6.85
CA PHE A 180 7.94 -3.42 -6.86
C PHE A 180 8.00 -2.71 -5.51
N GLY A 181 9.03 -1.91 -5.30
CA GLY A 181 9.06 -0.86 -4.28
C GLY A 181 9.38 0.48 -4.96
N TYR A 182 8.67 1.55 -4.61
CA TYR A 182 9.03 2.91 -5.03
C TYR A 182 9.58 3.69 -3.82
N GLU A 183 10.33 4.76 -4.06
CA GLU A 183 11.23 5.31 -3.03
C GLU A 183 12.14 4.20 -2.47
N ALA A 184 12.53 3.25 -3.32
CA ALA A 184 13.21 2.01 -2.92
C ALA A 184 14.60 2.27 -2.34
N GLY A 185 15.25 3.35 -2.78
CA GLY A 185 16.54 3.84 -2.26
C GLY A 185 16.40 4.85 -1.13
N GLY A 186 15.20 4.99 -0.56
CA GLY A 186 14.91 5.85 0.58
C GLY A 186 14.03 7.05 0.25
N LEU A 187 13.75 7.84 1.30
CA LEU A 187 12.80 8.95 1.29
C LEU A 187 13.06 9.96 0.17
N CYS A 188 12.02 10.22 -0.62
CA CYS A 188 11.95 11.08 -1.80
C CYS A 188 12.87 10.66 -2.96
N SER A 189 13.42 9.44 -2.97
CA SER A 189 14.18 8.93 -4.11
C SER A 189 13.26 8.64 -5.31
N ARG A 190 13.84 8.73 -6.52
CA ARG A 190 13.16 8.37 -7.77
C ARG A 190 13.25 6.87 -8.07
N ASP A 191 13.93 6.13 -7.19
CA ASP A 191 14.28 4.73 -7.37
C ASP A 191 13.04 3.85 -7.25
N ILE A 192 12.85 3.00 -8.25
CA ILE A 192 11.89 1.91 -8.24
C ILE A 192 12.63 0.59 -8.40
N ALA A 193 12.43 -0.32 -7.45
CA ALA A 193 12.93 -1.68 -7.48
C ALA A 193 11.83 -2.62 -8.01
N TYR A 194 11.94 -3.08 -9.25
CA TYR A 194 11.08 -4.10 -9.83
C TYR A 194 11.58 -5.50 -9.49
N CYS A 195 10.70 -6.33 -8.93
CA CYS A 195 11.06 -7.60 -8.33
C CYS A 195 10.17 -8.74 -8.82
N ILE A 196 10.75 -9.95 -8.80
CA ILE A 196 10.05 -11.19 -9.11
C ILE A 196 10.36 -12.20 -8.00
N ALA A 197 9.32 -12.73 -7.37
CA ALA A 197 9.40 -13.90 -6.50
C ALA A 197 8.81 -15.12 -7.21
N ASP A 198 9.48 -16.27 -7.11
CA ASP A 198 9.01 -17.51 -7.72
C ASP A 198 7.82 -18.12 -6.97
N ARG A 199 7.23 -19.19 -7.53
CA ARG A 199 6.08 -19.88 -6.93
C ARG A 199 6.30 -20.42 -5.51
N ASP A 200 7.56 -20.62 -5.12
CA ASP A 200 7.97 -21.15 -3.83
C ASP A 200 8.33 -20.03 -2.84
N GLY A 201 8.16 -18.77 -3.25
CA GLY A 201 8.34 -17.59 -2.40
C GLY A 201 9.79 -17.11 -2.31
N LYS A 202 10.66 -17.53 -3.23
CA LYS A 202 12.04 -17.05 -3.30
C LYS A 202 12.14 -15.82 -4.20
N LEU A 203 12.85 -14.79 -3.74
CA LEU A 203 13.21 -13.64 -4.58
C LEU A 203 14.20 -14.09 -5.67
N VAL A 204 13.79 -14.03 -6.94
CA VAL A 204 14.60 -14.47 -8.09
C VAL A 204 15.13 -13.31 -8.94
N SER A 205 14.53 -12.13 -8.82
CA SER A 205 14.99 -10.92 -9.51
C SER A 205 14.67 -9.68 -8.69
N GLU A 206 15.60 -8.73 -8.69
CA GLU A 206 15.43 -7.37 -8.19
C GLU A 206 16.25 -6.43 -9.09
N GLN A 207 15.56 -5.63 -9.90
CA GLN A 207 16.15 -4.69 -10.85
C GLN A 207 15.68 -3.27 -10.53
N TRP A 208 16.56 -2.29 -10.72
CA TRP A 208 16.31 -0.91 -10.32
C TRP A 208 16.25 0.01 -11.53
N PHE A 209 15.38 1.02 -11.46
CA PHE A 209 15.31 2.12 -12.44
C PHE A 209 14.83 3.41 -11.78
N GLU A 210 15.08 4.55 -12.42
CA GLU A 210 14.56 5.83 -11.97
C GLU A 210 13.26 6.20 -12.71
N ALA A 211 12.22 6.55 -11.95
CA ALA A 211 11.01 7.17 -12.51
C ALA A 211 11.29 8.62 -12.96
N PRO A 212 10.48 9.22 -13.86
CA PRO A 212 10.64 10.61 -14.30
C PRO A 212 10.69 11.64 -13.15
N TYR A 213 10.03 11.35 -12.04
CA TYR A 213 10.06 12.11 -10.78
C TYR A 213 9.65 11.18 -9.63
N CYS A 214 9.94 11.57 -8.38
CA CYS A 214 9.47 10.83 -7.21
C CYS A 214 7.95 11.01 -7.09
N ALA A 215 7.20 9.96 -7.40
CA ALA A 215 5.75 9.96 -7.45
C ALA A 215 5.14 8.95 -6.47
N SER A 216 3.89 9.18 -6.10
CA SER A 216 3.05 8.16 -5.45
C SER A 216 2.70 7.06 -6.47
N VAL A 217 3.61 6.10 -6.67
CA VAL A 217 3.38 4.95 -7.55
C VAL A 217 2.62 3.88 -6.78
N HIS A 218 1.30 4.06 -6.66
CA HIS A 218 0.46 3.19 -5.84
C HIS A 218 0.31 1.79 -6.44
N ASP A 219 0.16 1.70 -7.78
CA ASP A 219 -0.18 0.46 -8.47
C ASP A 219 0.59 0.33 -9.79
N PHE A 220 0.69 -0.91 -10.29
CA PHE A 220 1.31 -1.27 -11.55
C PHE A 220 0.57 -2.45 -12.20
N ALA A 221 0.87 -2.73 -13.46
CA ALA A 221 0.26 -3.85 -14.16
C ALA A 221 1.30 -4.76 -14.81
N ILE A 222 0.94 -6.03 -14.89
CA ILE A 222 1.68 -7.07 -15.60
C ILE A 222 0.75 -7.63 -16.67
N THR A 223 1.24 -7.71 -17.89
CA THR A 223 0.58 -8.43 -18.99
C THR A 223 1.26 -9.79 -19.20
N GLU A 224 0.88 -10.52 -20.24
CA GLU A 224 1.55 -11.78 -20.58
C GLU A 224 3.05 -11.55 -20.85
N THR A 225 3.42 -10.41 -21.43
CA THR A 225 4.81 -10.15 -21.85
C THR A 225 5.45 -8.87 -21.27
N ARG A 226 4.68 -7.95 -20.68
CA ARG A 226 5.15 -6.62 -20.26
C ARG A 226 4.91 -6.34 -18.78
N ALA A 227 5.80 -5.53 -18.20
CA ALA A 227 5.55 -4.79 -16.97
C ALA A 227 5.25 -3.33 -17.33
N VAL A 228 4.22 -2.77 -16.69
CA VAL A 228 3.65 -1.44 -17.00
C VAL A 228 3.60 -0.60 -15.73
N PHE A 229 4.26 0.55 -15.75
CA PHE A 229 4.39 1.47 -14.62
C PHE A 229 3.78 2.84 -14.95
N PRO A 230 2.54 3.10 -14.53
CA PRO A 230 1.95 4.43 -14.60
C PRO A 230 2.56 5.36 -13.56
N ILE A 231 3.02 6.53 -14.00
CA ILE A 231 3.61 7.58 -13.17
C ILE A 231 2.74 8.83 -13.31
N PHE A 232 1.95 9.12 -12.28
CA PHE A 232 1.11 10.31 -12.20
C PHE A 232 1.79 11.40 -11.37
N PRO A 233 1.55 12.69 -11.64
CA PRO A 233 2.29 13.80 -11.06
C PRO A 233 1.87 14.14 -9.62
N THR A 234 1.76 13.14 -8.74
CA THR A 234 1.62 13.32 -7.29
C THR A 234 2.99 13.12 -6.66
N THR A 235 3.67 14.23 -6.38
CA THR A 235 5.13 14.26 -6.16
C THR A 235 5.52 14.49 -4.70
N ALA A 236 6.70 13.98 -4.33
CA ALA A 236 7.33 14.27 -3.04
C ALA A 236 8.36 15.41 -3.15
N ASP A 237 8.55 16.13 -2.05
CA ASP A 237 9.54 17.19 -1.91
C ASP A 237 10.17 17.11 -0.52
N LEU A 238 11.49 16.93 -0.47
CA LEU A 238 12.21 16.67 0.78
C LEU A 238 12.24 17.91 1.69
N ASP A 239 12.31 19.12 1.12
CA ASP A 239 12.36 20.35 1.92
C ASP A 239 10.98 20.67 2.50
N ARG A 240 9.90 20.38 1.78
CA ARG A 240 8.53 20.38 2.30
C ARG A 240 8.38 19.43 3.48
N LEU A 241 8.92 18.22 3.38
CA LEU A 241 8.89 17.24 4.49
C LEU A 241 9.67 17.74 5.71
N LYS A 242 10.89 18.25 5.52
CA LYS A 242 11.71 18.84 6.61
C LYS A 242 11.03 20.02 7.29
N ALA A 243 10.23 20.78 6.55
CA ALA A 243 9.40 21.87 7.08
C ALA A 243 8.12 21.37 7.80
N GLY A 244 7.92 20.06 7.93
CA GLY A 244 6.75 19.44 8.56
C GLY A 244 5.52 19.33 7.65
N GLY A 245 5.68 19.56 6.35
CA GLY A 245 4.62 19.52 5.35
C GLY A 245 4.21 18.11 4.91
N PRO A 246 3.20 18.00 4.03
CA PRO A 246 2.70 16.74 3.52
C PRO A 246 3.71 16.04 2.59
N HIS A 247 3.76 14.71 2.62
CA HIS A 247 4.62 13.93 1.72
C HIS A 247 4.22 14.11 0.26
N TRP A 248 2.94 14.05 -0.04
CA TRP A 248 2.41 14.10 -1.39
C TRP A 248 1.76 15.45 -1.71
N ALA A 249 2.13 16.02 -2.85
CA ALA A 249 1.46 17.16 -3.45
C ALA A 249 1.23 16.90 -4.94
N HIS A 250 -0.02 17.04 -5.39
CA HIS A 250 -0.36 16.85 -6.79
C HIS A 250 0.02 18.06 -7.64
N GLN A 251 0.69 17.83 -8.77
CA GLN A 251 1.22 18.85 -9.67
C GLN A 251 0.39 18.86 -10.96
N GLN A 252 -0.62 19.73 -11.01
CA GLN A 252 -1.56 19.79 -12.13
C GLN A 252 -0.90 20.11 -13.49
N GLU A 253 0.25 20.79 -13.47
CA GLU A 253 0.95 21.28 -14.66
C GLU A 253 1.92 20.28 -15.29
N LEU A 254 2.26 19.20 -14.57
CA LEU A 254 3.23 18.19 -15.02
C LEU A 254 2.54 17.10 -15.84
N GLU A 255 3.25 16.57 -16.84
CA GLU A 255 2.82 15.42 -17.61
C GLU A 255 2.83 14.13 -16.77
N SER A 256 1.87 13.25 -17.04
CA SER A 256 1.93 11.84 -16.64
C SER A 256 2.83 11.03 -17.60
N TRP A 257 3.26 9.86 -17.16
CA TRP A 257 4.09 8.95 -17.94
C TRP A 257 3.65 7.51 -17.76
N ILE A 258 3.83 6.68 -18.79
CA ILE A 258 3.70 5.22 -18.69
C ILE A 258 5.04 4.62 -19.10
N GLY A 259 5.67 3.88 -18.18
CA GLY A 259 6.85 3.06 -18.46
C GLY A 259 6.43 1.65 -18.85
N ILE A 260 6.97 1.11 -19.95
CA ILE A 260 6.69 -0.25 -20.41
C ILE A 260 8.00 -0.97 -20.71
N MET A 261 8.22 -2.13 -20.11
CA MET A 261 9.37 -3.01 -20.38
C MET A 261 8.90 -4.46 -20.55
N PRO A 262 9.68 -5.35 -21.22
CA PRO A 262 9.42 -6.79 -21.12
C PRO A 262 9.44 -7.22 -19.64
N ARG A 263 8.48 -8.05 -19.20
CA ARG A 263 8.36 -8.43 -17.77
C ARG A 263 9.55 -9.22 -17.22
N TYR A 264 10.26 -9.94 -18.09
CA TYR A 264 11.53 -10.62 -17.76
C TYR A 264 12.75 -9.91 -18.37
N GLY A 265 12.55 -8.74 -18.98
CA GLY A 265 13.61 -7.95 -19.59
C GLY A 265 14.39 -7.15 -18.56
N LYS A 266 15.33 -6.36 -19.07
CA LYS A 266 16.12 -5.41 -18.29
C LYS A 266 15.43 -4.06 -18.19
N THR A 267 15.73 -3.30 -17.15
CA THR A 267 15.16 -1.96 -16.95
C THR A 267 15.63 -0.93 -17.99
N ASP A 268 16.76 -1.15 -18.66
CA ASP A 268 17.22 -0.31 -19.78
C ASP A 268 16.43 -0.53 -21.08
N GLU A 269 15.61 -1.58 -21.16
CA GLU A 269 14.65 -1.83 -22.24
C GLU A 269 13.32 -1.08 -22.04
N MET A 270 13.17 -0.37 -20.92
CA MET A 270 11.98 0.43 -20.61
C MET A 270 11.77 1.55 -21.62
N ARG A 271 10.58 1.60 -22.19
CA ARG A 271 10.12 2.69 -23.05
C ARG A 271 9.13 3.57 -22.29
N TRP A 272 9.38 4.87 -22.30
CA TRP A 272 8.53 5.87 -21.65
C TRP A 272 7.60 6.54 -22.65
N PHE A 273 6.31 6.54 -22.33
CA PHE A 273 5.26 7.19 -23.10
C PHE A 273 4.72 8.37 -22.31
N ARG A 274 4.70 9.54 -22.94
CA ARG A 274 4.19 10.77 -22.32
C ARG A 274 2.66 10.80 -22.40
N GLY A 275 2.02 11.04 -21.27
CA GLY A 275 0.58 11.19 -21.13
C GLY A 275 0.13 12.64 -20.90
N PRO A 276 -1.18 12.85 -20.67
CA PRO A 276 -1.74 14.17 -20.41
C PRO A 276 -1.28 14.74 -19.05
N LYS A 277 -1.45 16.05 -18.88
CA LYS A 277 -1.05 16.79 -17.68
C LYS A 277 -2.04 16.65 -16.54
N GLY A 278 -1.52 16.59 -15.32
CA GLY A 278 -2.31 16.67 -14.08
C GLY A 278 -3.35 15.56 -13.90
N VAL A 279 -3.34 14.53 -14.76
CA VAL A 279 -4.23 13.39 -14.59
C VAL A 279 -3.74 12.50 -13.45
N SER A 280 -4.66 11.75 -12.84
CA SER A 280 -4.31 10.82 -11.78
C SER A 280 -5.16 9.56 -11.88
N ALA A 281 -4.56 8.44 -11.47
CA ALA A 281 -5.28 7.24 -11.08
C ALA A 281 -4.53 6.58 -9.93
N PHE A 282 -5.21 5.69 -9.22
CA PHE A 282 -4.63 4.90 -8.13
C PHE A 282 -4.65 3.42 -8.50
N HIS A 283 -5.84 2.86 -8.69
CA HIS A 283 -6.00 1.44 -9.01
C HIS A 283 -6.08 1.21 -10.52
N LEU A 284 -5.53 0.08 -10.93
CA LEU A 284 -5.62 -0.47 -12.27
C LEU A 284 -6.60 -1.64 -12.23
N VAL A 285 -7.51 -1.72 -13.20
CA VAL A 285 -8.46 -2.83 -13.32
C VAL A 285 -7.71 -4.06 -13.83
N ASN A 286 -7.07 -3.93 -14.99
CA ASN A 286 -6.21 -4.96 -15.57
C ASN A 286 -5.33 -4.36 -16.69
N ALA A 287 -4.39 -5.17 -17.20
CA ALA A 287 -3.70 -4.91 -18.45
C ALA A 287 -3.52 -6.20 -19.25
N PHE A 288 -3.43 -6.08 -20.57
CA PHE A 288 -3.07 -7.18 -21.47
C PHE A 288 -2.35 -6.64 -22.70
N ASP A 289 -1.65 -7.52 -23.43
CA ASP A 289 -0.98 -7.17 -24.67
C ASP A 289 -1.53 -7.94 -25.87
N GLU A 290 -1.60 -7.26 -27.02
CA GLU A 290 -1.96 -7.82 -28.33
C GLU A 290 -0.81 -7.50 -29.31
N GLY A 291 0.18 -8.39 -29.38
CA GLY A 291 1.41 -8.14 -30.12
C GLY A 291 2.22 -7.00 -29.49
N ASP A 292 2.37 -5.89 -30.21
CA ASP A 292 3.10 -4.71 -29.73
C ASP A 292 2.19 -3.69 -29.00
N LEU A 293 0.88 -3.91 -28.97
CA LEU A 293 -0.07 -3.04 -28.28
C LEU A 293 -0.26 -3.49 -26.83
N VAL A 294 -0.22 -2.53 -25.90
CA VAL A 294 -0.52 -2.74 -24.48
C VAL A 294 -1.79 -2.00 -24.15
N HIS A 295 -2.77 -2.74 -23.65
CA HIS A 295 -4.04 -2.22 -23.14
C HIS A 295 -3.94 -2.11 -21.62
N LEU A 296 -4.32 -0.96 -21.08
CA LEU A 296 -4.31 -0.69 -19.64
C LEU A 296 -5.64 -0.07 -19.24
N ASP A 297 -6.40 -0.78 -18.43
CA ASP A 297 -7.72 -0.34 -17.96
C ASP A 297 -7.59 0.29 -16.58
N LEU A 298 -7.98 1.56 -16.46
CA LEU A 298 -7.87 2.32 -15.22
C LEU A 298 -8.91 3.44 -15.14
N CYS A 299 -9.24 3.87 -13.92
CA CYS A 299 -10.12 5.02 -13.70
C CYS A 299 -9.31 6.32 -13.71
N LEU A 300 -9.12 6.90 -14.89
CA LEU A 300 -8.38 8.15 -15.04
C LEU A 300 -9.24 9.35 -14.63
N THR A 301 -8.67 10.20 -13.78
CA THR A 301 -9.26 11.45 -13.31
C THR A 301 -8.43 12.64 -13.79
N ASP A 302 -9.05 13.81 -13.92
CA ASP A 302 -8.39 15.04 -14.37
C ASP A 302 -7.56 15.73 -13.27
N THR A 303 -7.55 15.19 -12.06
CA THR A 303 -6.75 15.60 -10.90
C THR A 303 -6.75 14.48 -9.85
N ASN A 304 -5.83 14.49 -8.88
CA ASN A 304 -5.77 13.49 -7.82
C ASN A 304 -7.10 13.36 -7.05
N ALA A 305 -7.61 12.16 -6.77
CA ALA A 305 -8.88 11.96 -6.08
C ALA A 305 -8.85 12.25 -4.56
N PHE A 306 -7.67 12.21 -3.92
CA PHE A 306 -7.50 12.49 -2.50
C PHE A 306 -7.33 13.99 -2.22
N ALA A 307 -8.26 14.57 -1.46
CA ALA A 307 -8.29 16.00 -1.16
C ALA A 307 -6.98 16.50 -0.54
N PHE A 308 -6.45 15.80 0.47
CA PHE A 308 -5.22 16.23 1.16
C PHE A 308 -4.00 16.30 0.22
N MET A 309 -3.91 15.43 -0.80
CA MET A 309 -2.83 15.47 -1.79
C MET A 309 -3.02 16.60 -2.81
N ARG A 310 -4.27 16.89 -3.20
CA ARG A 310 -4.60 18.03 -4.06
C ARG A 310 -4.35 19.37 -3.38
N GLU A 311 -4.84 19.53 -2.16
CA GLU A 311 -4.74 20.76 -1.38
C GLU A 311 -3.27 21.09 -1.07
N ALA A 312 -2.45 20.06 -0.79
CA ALA A 312 -1.01 20.20 -0.67
C ALA A 312 -0.33 20.75 -1.94
N GLY A 313 -0.92 20.51 -3.11
CA GLY A 313 -0.52 21.07 -4.40
C GLY A 313 -1.17 22.41 -4.76
N GLY A 314 -1.95 23.01 -3.84
CA GLY A 314 -2.69 24.26 -4.08
C GLY A 314 -3.97 24.10 -4.93
N ILE A 315 -4.45 22.87 -5.10
CA ILE A 315 -5.62 22.55 -5.92
C ILE A 315 -6.84 22.41 -5.01
N HIS A 316 -7.67 23.46 -4.96
CA HIS A 316 -8.89 23.47 -4.17
C HIS A 316 -10.10 23.24 -5.07
N ARG A 317 -10.76 22.09 -4.92
CA ARG A 317 -12.05 21.79 -5.55
C ARG A 317 -13.11 21.66 -4.46
N MET A 318 -14.29 22.23 -4.69
CA MET A 318 -15.43 22.00 -3.81
C MET A 318 -15.75 20.49 -3.81
N PRO A 319 -16.03 19.88 -2.65
CA PRO A 319 -16.71 18.59 -2.64
C PRO A 319 -18.05 18.79 -3.35
N TRP A 320 -18.34 17.90 -4.29
CA TRP A 320 -19.61 17.82 -5.03
C TRP A 320 -20.84 17.98 -4.13
#